data_AF-A0A6H2C023-F1
#
_entry.id   AF-A0A6H2C023-F1
#
_cell.length_a   1.000
_cell.length_b   1.000
_cell.length_c   1.000
_cell.angle_alpha   90.00
_cell.angle_beta   90.00
_cell.angle_gamma   90.00
#
_symmetry.space_group_name_H-M   'P 1'
#
loop_
_entity.id
_entity.type
_entity.pdbx_description
1 polymer ?
#
loop_
_entity_poly.entity_id
_entity_poly.type
_entity_poly.pdbx_seq_one_letter_code
_entity_poly.pdbx_strand_id
1 'polypeptide(L)'
;MDNRCDGMLTYNNHLIFVELKEKNYRNNWVVKGEKQLKNTINVFIANHDLEIYKSKKAYIANNKKPNFQSSQITRMDKFKDETGFRLIIQNTIEIS
;
A
#
# COMPACT_ATOMS: atom_id res chain seq x y z
N MET A 1 -5.62 -18.48 -1.47
CA MET A 1 -5.52 -17.65 -0.24
C MET A 1 -4.87 -16.32 -0.63
N ASP A 2 -5.39 -15.65 -1.68
CA ASP A 2 -4.57 -14.81 -2.60
C ASP A 2 -4.89 -13.31 -2.52
N ASN A 3 -5.50 -12.87 -1.42
CA ASN A 3 -6.09 -11.54 -1.33
C ASN A 3 -5.50 -10.68 -0.22
N ARG A 4 -4.40 -11.09 0.41
CA ARG A 4 -3.73 -10.32 1.47
C ARG A 4 -2.43 -9.73 0.95
N CYS A 5 -1.95 -8.68 1.62
CA CYS A 5 -0.63 -8.13 1.38
C CYS A 5 0.46 -8.93 2.09
N ASP A 6 1.71 -8.70 1.71
CA ASP A 6 2.87 -9.47 2.18
C ASP A 6 3.30 -9.11 3.61
N GLY A 7 3.08 -7.87 4.04
CA GLY A 7 3.52 -7.44 5.35
C GLY A 7 2.74 -6.27 5.94
N MET A 8 2.83 -6.15 7.26
CA MET A 8 2.33 -5.02 8.03
C MET A 8 3.41 -4.62 9.04
N LEU A 9 3.74 -3.34 9.10
CA LEU A 9 4.60 -2.77 10.13
C LEU A 9 3.79 -1.79 10.97
N THR A 10 4.03 -1.82 12.28
CA THR A 10 3.50 -0.81 13.19
C THR A 10 4.57 -0.41 14.18
N TYR A 11 4.66 0.89 14.46
CA TYR A 11 5.58 1.47 15.43
C TYR A 11 5.01 2.81 15.91
N ASN A 12 5.08 3.10 17.20
CA ASN A 12 4.46 4.29 17.80
C ASN A 12 3.00 4.45 17.30
N ASN A 13 2.69 5.58 16.64
CA ASN A 13 1.38 5.87 16.05
C ASN A 13 1.39 5.71 14.51
N HIS A 14 2.22 4.82 13.98
CA HIS A 14 2.35 4.55 12.54
C HIS A 14 1.83 3.15 12.20
N LEU A 15 1.10 3.07 11.10
CA LEU A 15 0.63 1.83 10.50
C LEU A 15 0.99 1.81 9.02
N ILE A 16 1.72 0.77 8.61
CA ILE A 16 2.22 0.61 7.25
C ILE A 16 1.85 -0.78 6.73
N PHE A 17 1.12 -0.83 5.62
CA PHE A 17 0.93 -2.07 4.86
C PHE A 17 1.91 -2.15 3.70
N VAL A 18 2.41 -3.33 3.40
CA VAL A 18 3.44 -3.55 2.38
C VAL A 18 3.04 -4.71 1.48
N GLU A 19 3.07 -4.45 0.18
CA GLU A 19 3.01 -5.44 -0.88
C GLU A 19 4.34 -5.43 -1.65
N LEU A 20 5.00 -6.57 -1.72
CA LEU A 20 6.21 -6.79 -2.49
C LEU A 20 5.84 -7.25 -3.90
N LYS A 21 6.50 -6.67 -4.92
CA LYS A 21 6.31 -7.06 -6.31
C LYS A 21 7.64 -7.23 -7.02
N GLU A 22 7.77 -8.36 -7.72
CA GLU A 22 8.79 -8.53 -8.74
C GLU A 22 8.23 -8.06 -10.08
N LYS A 23 8.94 -7.15 -10.76
CA LYS A 23 8.48 -6.63 -12.05
C LYS A 23 8.50 -7.73 -13.11
N ASN A 24 7.33 -8.31 -13.38
CA ASN A 24 7.06 -8.97 -14.66
C ASN A 24 6.71 -7.90 -15.70
N TYR A 25 7.14 -8.06 -16.95
CA TYR A 25 6.92 -7.11 -18.06
C TYR A 25 5.43 -6.75 -18.34
N ARG A 26 4.48 -7.37 -17.63
CA ARG A 26 3.04 -7.10 -17.74
C ARG A 26 2.62 -5.91 -16.85
N ASN A 27 1.95 -4.94 -17.46
CA ASN A 27 1.60 -3.62 -16.92
C ASN A 27 0.67 -3.56 -15.69
N ASN A 28 0.22 -4.69 -15.11
CA ASN A 28 -0.84 -4.69 -14.09
C ASN A 28 -0.37 -5.01 -12.66
N TRP A 29 0.94 -5.04 -12.38
CA TRP A 29 1.45 -5.34 -11.04
C TRP A 29 0.98 -4.33 -9.98
N VAL A 30 0.88 -3.05 -10.32
CA VAL A 30 0.35 -2.00 -9.43
C VAL A 30 -1.13 -2.27 -9.12
N VAL A 31 -1.94 -2.59 -10.13
CA VAL A 31 -3.38 -2.91 -9.95
C VAL A 31 -3.57 -4.11 -9.03
N LYS A 32 -2.76 -5.16 -9.21
CA LYS A 32 -2.81 -6.34 -8.34
C LYS A 32 -2.41 -6.02 -6.91
N GLY A 33 -1.30 -5.30 -6.73
CA GLY A 33 -0.83 -4.92 -5.40
C GLY A 33 -1.79 -3.99 -4.68
N GLU A 34 -2.38 -3.04 -5.40
CA GLU A 34 -3.42 -2.16 -4.87
C GLU A 34 -4.63 -2.95 -4.34
N LYS A 35 -5.08 -3.98 -5.08
CA LYS A 35 -6.18 -4.86 -4.65
C LYS A 35 -5.84 -5.62 -3.36
N GLN A 36 -4.62 -6.16 -3.26
CA GLN A 36 -4.16 -6.89 -2.07
C GLN A 36 -4.06 -5.98 -0.83
N LEU A 37 -3.54 -4.76 -1.01
CA LEU A 37 -3.50 -3.75 0.04
C LEU A 37 -4.92 -3.38 0.49
N LYS A 38 -5.82 -3.04 -0.44
CA LYS A 38 -7.22 -2.69 -0.13
C LYS A 38 -7.93 -3.78 0.65
N ASN A 39 -7.82 -5.03 0.21
CA ASN A 39 -8.43 -6.16 0.90
C ASN A 39 -7.93 -6.29 2.34
N THR A 40 -6.61 -6.19 2.55
CA THR A 40 -6.02 -6.32 3.90
C THR A 40 -6.42 -5.15 4.79
N ILE A 41 -6.37 -3.93 4.27
CA ILE A 41 -6.77 -2.72 4.98
C ILE A 41 -8.25 -2.80 5.38
N ASN A 42 -9.14 -3.19 4.46
CA ASN A 42 -10.57 -3.29 4.75
C ASN A 42 -10.86 -4.30 5.87
N VAL A 43 -10.18 -5.46 5.83
CA VAL A 43 -10.28 -6.44 6.92
C VAL A 43 -9.73 -5.87 8.22
N PHE A 44 -8.61 -5.14 8.19
CA PHE A 44 -8.03 -4.52 9.38
C PHE A 44 -8.97 -3.49 10.02
N ILE A 45 -9.51 -2.56 9.21
CA ILE A 45 -10.43 -1.51 9.67
C ILE A 45 -11.71 -2.09 10.26
N ALA A 46 -12.21 -3.20 9.71
CA ALA A 46 -13.39 -3.87 10.24
C ALA A 46 -13.18 -4.48 11.64
N ASN A 47 -11.93 -4.71 12.06
CA ASN A 47 -11.60 -5.44 13.29
C ASN A 47 -10.74 -4.63 14.27
N HIS A 48 -10.25 -3.46 13.89
CA HIS A 48 -9.33 -2.65 14.69
C HIS A 48 -9.63 -1.17 14.57
N ASP A 49 -9.47 -0.46 15.68
CA ASP A 49 -9.56 1.00 15.71
C ASP A 49 -8.32 1.65 15.07
N LEU A 50 -8.57 2.67 14.25
CA LEU A 50 -7.55 3.43 13.56
C LEU A 50 -7.19 4.76 14.26
N GLU A 51 -7.90 5.17 15.32
CA GLU A 51 -7.70 6.47 15.98
C GLU A 51 -6.29 6.63 16.57
N ILE A 52 -5.69 5.53 17.04
CA ILE A 52 -4.34 5.52 17.60
C ILE A 52 -3.26 5.81 16.55
N TYR A 53 -3.56 5.63 15.26
CA TYR A 53 -2.59 5.79 14.17
C TYR A 53 -2.69 7.19 13.54
N LYS A 54 -1.68 8.02 13.77
CA LYS A 54 -1.55 9.35 13.15
C LYS A 54 -1.06 9.27 11.71
N SER A 55 -0.32 8.22 11.37
CA SER A 55 0.26 8.02 10.04
C SER A 55 -0.13 6.66 9.49
N LYS A 56 -0.77 6.68 8.32
CA LYS A 56 -1.35 5.50 7.65
C LYS A 56 -0.81 5.45 6.23
N LYS A 57 0.08 4.49 5.95
CA LYS A 57 0.74 4.34 4.64
C LYS A 57 0.53 2.93 4.09
N ALA A 58 0.53 2.83 2.78
CA ALA A 58 0.48 1.57 2.06
C ALA A 58 1.54 1.58 0.95
N TYR A 59 2.45 0.62 0.95
CA TYR A 59 3.56 0.54 0.01
C TYR A 59 3.31 -0.59 -0.99
N ILE A 60 3.46 -0.28 -2.27
CA ILE A 60 3.71 -1.30 -3.30
C ILE A 60 5.21 -1.21 -3.62
N ALA A 61 5.98 -2.07 -2.97
CA ALA A 61 7.43 -2.10 -3.06
C ALA A 61 7.88 -3.03 -4.18
N ASN A 62 8.39 -2.42 -5.24
CA ASN A 62 8.96 -3.16 -6.37
C ASN A 62 10.46 -3.41 -6.13
N ASN A 63 10.94 -4.62 -6.43
CA ASN A 63 12.38 -4.93 -6.35
C ASN A 63 13.25 -4.14 -7.36
N LYS A 64 12.64 -3.46 -8.33
CA LYS A 64 13.29 -2.52 -9.27
C LYS A 64 12.76 -1.10 -9.08
N LYS A 65 13.59 -0.09 -9.34
CA LYS A 65 13.21 1.33 -9.25
C LYS A 65 11.98 1.60 -10.15
N PRO A 66 10.83 2.02 -9.60
CA PRO A 66 9.69 2.39 -10.42
C PRO A 66 9.97 3.73 -11.10
N ASN A 67 9.77 3.80 -12.42
CA ASN A 67 9.68 5.08 -13.12
C ASN A 67 8.31 5.66 -12.78
N PHE A 68 8.29 6.72 -11.97
CA PHE A 68 7.04 7.37 -11.56
C PHE A 68 6.38 8.00 -12.78
N GLN A 69 5.21 7.50 -13.17
CA GLN A 69 4.40 8.05 -14.28
C GLN A 69 3.28 8.92 -13.70
N SER A 70 2.94 10.01 -14.40
CA SER A 70 1.85 10.94 -14.04
C SER A 70 0.51 10.25 -13.78
N SER A 71 0.26 9.10 -14.41
CA SER A 71 -0.94 8.26 -14.23
C SER A 71 -1.13 7.71 -12.81
N GLN A 72 -0.10 7.75 -11.96
CA GLN A 72 -0.18 7.23 -10.59
C GLN A 72 -0.79 8.23 -9.60
N ILE A 73 -0.80 9.53 -9.89
CA ILE A 73 -1.31 10.56 -8.95
C ILE A 73 -2.80 10.33 -8.67
N THR A 74 -3.64 10.26 -9.73
CA THR A 74 -5.08 9.99 -9.59
C THR A 74 -5.36 8.67 -8.87
N ARG A 75 -4.50 7.66 -9.07
CA ARG A 75 -4.60 6.37 -8.35
C ARG A 75 -4.33 6.53 -6.87
N MET A 76 -3.29 7.29 -6.50
CA MET A 76 -2.92 7.53 -5.10
C MET A 76 -4.02 8.31 -4.37
N ASP A 77 -4.60 9.31 -5.01
CA ASP A 77 -5.70 10.10 -4.43
C ASP A 77 -6.93 9.21 -4.22
N LYS A 78 -7.37 8.48 -5.26
CA LYS A 78 -8.48 7.53 -5.15
C LYS A 78 -8.25 6.46 -4.09
N PHE A 79 -7.02 5.94 -3.97
CA PHE A 79 -6.69 4.97 -2.93
C PHE A 79 -6.81 5.57 -1.53
N LYS A 80 -6.35 6.81 -1.35
CA LYS A 80 -6.45 7.53 -0.08
C LYS A 80 -7.91 7.81 0.28
N ASP A 81 -8.73 8.21 -0.68
CA ASP A 81 -10.15 8.48 -0.46
C ASP A 81 -10.91 7.20 -0.06
N GLU A 82 -10.58 6.06 -0.68
CA GLU A 82 -11.26 4.78 -0.41
C GLU A 82 -10.81 4.12 0.90
N THR A 83 -9.56 4.31 1.33
CA THR A 83 -8.98 3.54 2.45
C THR A 83 -8.58 4.38 3.65
N GLY A 84 -8.35 5.68 3.46
CA GLY A 84 -7.69 6.55 4.44
C GLY A 84 -6.17 6.39 4.52
N PHE A 85 -5.55 5.54 3.68
CA PHE A 85 -4.10 5.29 3.67
C PHE A 85 -3.44 6.00 2.48
N ARG A 86 -2.26 6.58 2.71
CA ARG A 86 -1.44 7.12 1.61
C ARG A 86 -0.77 5.98 0.85
N LEU A 87 -1.10 5.82 -0.43
CA LEU A 87 -0.41 4.88 -1.31
C LEU A 87 0.97 5.42 -1.73
N ILE A 88 2.00 4.58 -1.65
CA ILE A 88 3.37 4.91 -2.04
C ILE A 88 3.90 3.77 -2.92
N ILE A 89 4.39 4.11 -4.10
CA ILE A 89 4.91 3.13 -5.07
C ILE A 89 6.41 3.39 -5.22
N GLN A 90 7.22 2.72 -4.41
CA GLN A 90 8.68 2.86 -4.40
C GLN A 90 9.34 1.61 -3.81
N ASN A 91 10.59 1.36 -4.12
CA ASN A 91 11.31 0.17 -3.67
C ASN A 91 11.78 0.23 -2.20
N THR A 92 11.74 1.40 -1.57
CA THR A 92 12.21 1.63 -0.20
C THR A 92 11.06 1.96 0.73
N ILE A 93 10.95 1.27 1.87
CA ILE A 93 9.97 1.63 2.90
C ILE A 93 10.62 2.64 3.83
N GLU A 94 10.11 3.87 3.82
CA GLU A 94 10.62 4.94 4.68
C GLU A 94 9.86 4.97 6.00
N ILE A 95 10.61 4.69 7.07
CA ILE A 95 10.16 4.74 8.46
C ILE A 95 10.62 6.10 9.00
N SER A 96 9.65 6.94 9.35
CA SER A 96 9.83 8.29 9.89
C SER A 96 8.88 8.50 11.05
#